data_AF-A0A2D9XZ94-F1
#
_entry.id   AF-A0A2D9XZ94-F1
#
_cell.length_a   1.000
_cell.length_b   1.000
_cell.length_c   1.000
_cell.angle_alpha   90.00
_cell.angle_beta   90.00
_cell.angle_gamma   90.00
#
_symmetry.space_group_name_H-M   'P 1'
#
loop_
_entity.id
_entity.type
_entity.pdbx_description
1 polymer ?
#
loop_
_entity_poly.entity_id
_entity_poly.type
_entity_poly.pdbx_seq_one_letter_code
_entity_poly.pdbx_strand_id
1 'polypeptide(L)'
;MKLPLSKNFIMKKYLSFFTFCVFSIISYSQNLDYSVYHNDINTAEQLYFMENKVDSALYHYNNAFDEFDFIFVKDLLNAAQIAKFNDRPFESYILKAFKYGLKISHLENYPILKDYFTKVKNDKSFKIQYEKGRKEYLKKINFDYLDLIYKLAIMDQLNKHNKTTQARYWQQVKKITDRIKDSIKTIGFPGDRLIGISDSTIFKEIGKPHLDLYEQRKKYDKLWYMTSDEKYLSTIYTFVIYVHNPCSYNFYEDHFKKEILKGNIHPRDVALLHDHVYTYRKDLRNGCGNSGKGFRLHQYANYPDGLNKDKVNELRNEFFIIPIEVDIKKLEYEEKYKFNLFSGYYNCR
;
A
#
# COMPACT_ATOMS: atom_id res chain seq x y z
N MET A 1 -9.37 -65.06 27.10
CA MET A 1 -8.44 -65.15 25.95
C MET A 1 -8.60 -63.88 25.12
N LYS A 2 -7.70 -62.89 25.28
CA LYS A 2 -7.76 -61.62 24.55
C LYS A 2 -7.06 -61.80 23.20
N LEU A 3 -7.81 -61.72 22.11
CA LEU A 3 -7.26 -61.78 20.75
C LEU A 3 -6.32 -60.58 20.51
N PRO A 4 -5.14 -60.77 19.91
CA PRO A 4 -4.24 -59.68 19.60
C PRO A 4 -4.88 -58.77 18.54
N LEU A 5 -5.10 -57.51 18.90
CA LEU A 5 -5.47 -56.45 17.96
C LEU A 5 -4.42 -56.42 16.85
N SER A 6 -4.83 -56.80 15.63
CA SER A 6 -3.93 -56.87 14.48
C SER A 6 -3.27 -55.51 14.25
N LYS A 7 -1.94 -55.48 14.14
CA LYS A 7 -1.15 -54.26 13.86
C LYS A 7 -1.67 -53.49 12.63
N ASN A 8 -2.31 -54.17 11.69
CA ASN A 8 -2.93 -53.60 10.49
C ASN A 8 -4.11 -52.66 10.78
N PHE A 9 -4.82 -52.83 11.89
CA PHE A 9 -5.96 -51.97 12.23
C PHE A 9 -5.52 -50.62 12.81
N ILE A 10 -4.41 -50.63 13.58
CA ILE A 10 -3.82 -49.42 14.16
C ILE A 10 -3.20 -48.54 13.06
N MET A 11 -2.51 -49.15 12.10
CA MET A 11 -1.87 -48.42 11.00
C MET A 11 -2.88 -47.71 10.06
N LYS A 12 -4.04 -48.32 9.80
CA LYS A 12 -5.11 -47.69 9.00
C LYS A 12 -5.71 -46.44 9.67
N LYS A 13 -5.84 -46.41 11.00
CA LYS A 13 -6.35 -45.24 11.73
C LYS A 13 -5.39 -44.05 11.66
N TYR A 14 -4.08 -44.29 11.79
CA TYR A 14 -3.08 -43.22 11.66
C TYR A 14 -2.97 -42.71 10.22
N LEU A 15 -3.11 -43.57 9.22
CA LEU A 15 -3.10 -43.15 7.82
C LEU A 15 -4.32 -42.28 7.47
N SER A 16 -5.53 -42.64 7.94
CA SER A 16 -6.72 -41.80 7.76
C SER A 16 -6.61 -40.46 8.48
N PHE A 17 -6.05 -40.42 9.70
CA PHE A 17 -5.84 -39.18 10.43
C PHE A 17 -4.80 -38.27 9.75
N PHE A 18 -3.69 -38.84 9.28
CA PHE A 18 -2.67 -38.11 8.54
C PHE A 18 -3.22 -37.53 7.24
N THR A 19 -4.03 -38.30 6.50
CA THR A 19 -4.66 -37.82 5.25
C THR A 19 -5.63 -36.66 5.52
N PHE A 20 -6.41 -36.70 6.59
CA PHE A 20 -7.30 -35.60 6.98
C PHE A 20 -6.52 -34.33 7.37
N CYS A 21 -5.42 -34.47 8.12
CA CYS A 21 -4.55 -33.34 8.45
C CYS A 21 -3.91 -32.70 7.22
N VAL A 22 -3.49 -33.49 6.23
CA VAL A 22 -2.88 -32.97 4.99
C VAL A 22 -3.91 -32.26 4.11
N PHE A 23 -5.16 -32.77 4.02
CA PHE A 23 -6.22 -32.08 3.27
C PHE A 23 -6.61 -30.73 3.89
N SER A 24 -6.65 -30.63 5.22
CA SER A 24 -6.92 -29.35 5.90
C SER A 24 -5.84 -28.29 5.65
N ILE A 25 -4.59 -28.71 5.38
CA ILE A 25 -3.49 -27.79 5.08
C ILE A 25 -3.56 -27.28 3.64
N ILE A 26 -4.05 -28.10 2.69
CA ILE A 26 -4.14 -27.72 1.28
C ILE A 26 -5.31 -26.76 1.02
N SER A 27 -6.39 -26.83 1.81
CA SER A 27 -7.56 -25.95 1.63
C SER A 27 -7.36 -24.48 2.07
N TYR A 28 -6.25 -24.14 2.73
CA TYR A 28 -6.00 -22.78 3.27
C TYR A 28 -5.02 -21.92 2.47
N SER A 29 -4.50 -22.41 1.34
CA SER A 29 -3.64 -21.61 0.44
C SER A 29 -4.37 -21.33 -0.86
N GLN A 30 -5.54 -20.70 -0.78
CA GLN A 30 -6.05 -19.96 -1.92
C GLN A 30 -5.21 -18.69 -2.00
N ASN A 31 -4.39 -18.55 -3.06
CA ASN A 31 -3.87 -17.24 -3.43
C ASN A 31 -5.10 -16.37 -3.74
N LEU A 32 -5.54 -15.59 -2.76
CA LEU A 32 -6.69 -14.72 -2.92
C LEU A 32 -6.35 -13.66 -3.96
N ASP A 33 -7.23 -13.53 -4.94
CA ASP A 33 -7.15 -12.50 -5.97
C ASP A 33 -7.57 -11.16 -5.36
N TYR A 34 -6.61 -10.26 -5.16
CA TYR A 34 -6.86 -8.94 -4.56
C TYR A 34 -7.68 -8.02 -5.46
N SER A 35 -8.02 -8.40 -6.70
CA SER A 35 -9.05 -7.66 -7.46
C SER A 35 -10.38 -7.63 -6.72
N VAL A 36 -10.74 -8.72 -6.01
CA VAL A 36 -11.97 -8.78 -5.19
C VAL A 36 -11.88 -7.78 -4.03
N TYR A 37 -10.75 -7.75 -3.31
CA TYR A 37 -10.49 -6.73 -2.28
C TYR A 37 -10.69 -5.32 -2.83
N HIS A 38 -10.05 -4.98 -3.95
CA HIS A 38 -10.12 -3.65 -4.52
C HIS A 38 -11.54 -3.29 -5.00
N ASN A 39 -12.26 -4.25 -5.56
CA ASN A 39 -13.65 -4.06 -5.99
C ASN A 39 -14.60 -3.85 -4.80
N ASP A 40 -14.40 -4.54 -3.68
CA ASP A 40 -15.18 -4.30 -2.46
C ASP A 40 -14.91 -2.92 -1.88
N ILE A 41 -13.64 -2.49 -1.84
CA ILE A 41 -13.29 -1.11 -1.40
C ILE A 41 -13.95 -0.09 -2.33
N ASN A 42 -13.87 -0.27 -3.65
CA ASN A 42 -14.49 0.64 -4.61
C ASN A 42 -16.02 0.68 -4.46
N THR A 43 -16.64 -0.48 -4.24
CA THR A 43 -18.09 -0.60 -4.02
C THR A 43 -18.49 0.13 -2.73
N ALA A 44 -17.73 -0.04 -1.65
CA ALA A 44 -17.95 0.66 -0.40
C ALA A 44 -17.88 2.18 -0.56
N GLU A 45 -16.84 2.68 -1.23
CA GLU A 45 -16.68 4.10 -1.50
C GLU A 45 -17.81 4.65 -2.39
N GLN A 46 -18.21 3.94 -3.44
CA GLN A 46 -19.32 4.36 -4.31
C GLN A 46 -20.64 4.42 -3.52
N LEU A 47 -20.98 3.38 -2.77
CA LEU A 47 -22.19 3.32 -1.95
C LEU A 47 -22.27 4.48 -0.95
N TYR A 48 -21.15 4.84 -0.33
CA TYR A 48 -21.14 5.93 0.63
C TYR A 48 -21.19 7.31 -0.05
N PHE A 49 -20.22 7.62 -0.91
CA PHE A 49 -20.05 8.98 -1.42
C PHE A 49 -21.07 9.35 -2.49
N MET A 50 -21.55 8.38 -3.28
CA MET A 50 -22.50 8.63 -4.38
C MET A 50 -23.94 8.35 -3.98
N GLU A 51 -24.17 7.30 -3.17
CA GLU A 51 -25.53 6.81 -2.89
C GLU A 51 -25.99 7.05 -1.45
N ASN A 52 -25.12 7.56 -0.57
CA ASN A 52 -25.40 7.81 0.85
C ASN A 52 -25.87 6.53 1.61
N LYS A 53 -25.41 5.35 1.19
CA LYS A 53 -25.74 4.05 1.78
C LYS A 53 -24.68 3.62 2.80
N VAL A 54 -24.74 4.21 4.00
CA VAL A 54 -23.73 4.04 5.06
C VAL A 54 -23.53 2.57 5.45
N ASP A 55 -24.60 1.86 5.82
CA ASP A 55 -24.48 0.50 6.36
C ASP A 55 -24.01 -0.49 5.28
N SER A 56 -24.44 -0.32 4.02
CA SER A 56 -23.95 -1.11 2.89
C SER A 56 -22.47 -0.84 2.60
N ALA A 57 -22.03 0.42 2.68
CA ALA A 57 -20.62 0.75 2.51
C ALA A 57 -19.74 0.08 3.58
N LEU A 58 -20.15 0.17 4.86
CA LEU A 58 -19.42 -0.47 5.96
C LEU A 58 -19.44 -2.00 5.86
N TYR A 59 -20.52 -2.61 5.31
CA TYR A 59 -20.56 -4.04 5.03
C TYR A 59 -19.46 -4.45 4.04
N HIS A 60 -19.30 -3.77 2.91
CA HIS A 60 -18.25 -4.09 1.93
C HIS A 60 -16.84 -3.88 2.46
N TYR A 61 -16.62 -2.82 3.26
CA TYR A 61 -15.35 -2.65 3.98
C TYR A 61 -15.06 -3.85 4.90
N ASN A 62 -16.03 -4.27 5.71
CA ASN A 62 -15.87 -5.41 6.61
C ASN A 62 -15.60 -6.71 5.85
N ASN A 63 -16.31 -6.94 4.73
CA ASN A 63 -16.08 -8.11 3.88
C ASN A 63 -14.63 -8.17 3.40
N ALA A 64 -14.14 -7.08 2.78
CA ALA A 64 -12.75 -6.98 2.34
C ALA A 64 -11.75 -7.18 3.49
N PHE A 65 -12.03 -6.64 4.68
CA PHE A 65 -11.13 -6.74 5.81
C PHE A 65 -11.10 -8.11 6.48
N ASP A 66 -12.17 -8.89 6.36
CA ASP A 66 -12.30 -10.20 7.00
C ASP A 66 -11.83 -11.34 6.08
N GLU A 67 -11.94 -11.16 4.76
CA GLU A 67 -11.52 -12.14 3.76
C GLU A 67 -10.00 -12.08 3.49
N PHE A 68 -9.38 -10.90 3.53
CA PHE A 68 -7.98 -10.70 3.11
C PHE A 68 -6.99 -10.57 4.27
N ASP A 69 -5.80 -11.16 4.11
CA ASP A 69 -4.75 -11.24 5.13
C ASP A 69 -3.93 -9.94 5.27
N PHE A 70 -3.91 -9.14 4.22
CA PHE A 70 -3.32 -7.81 4.18
C PHE A 70 -4.39 -6.77 3.84
N ILE A 71 -4.33 -5.65 4.55
CA ILE A 71 -5.26 -4.54 4.39
C ILE A 71 -4.42 -3.27 4.33
N PHE A 72 -4.68 -2.41 3.34
CA PHE A 72 -4.02 -1.11 3.27
C PHE A 72 -4.55 -0.21 4.39
N VAL A 73 -3.65 0.39 5.18
CA VAL A 73 -4.01 1.18 6.37
C VAL A 73 -5.02 2.29 6.03
N LYS A 74 -4.89 2.91 4.85
CA LYS A 74 -5.80 3.97 4.40
C LYS A 74 -7.26 3.50 4.39
N ASP A 75 -7.52 2.26 3.98
CA ASP A 75 -8.89 1.77 3.78
C ASP A 75 -9.57 1.58 5.14
N LEU A 76 -8.82 1.12 6.16
CA LEU A 76 -9.29 1.06 7.54
C LEU A 76 -9.60 2.45 8.10
N LEU A 77 -8.78 3.45 7.78
CA LEU A 77 -9.02 4.83 8.23
C LEU A 77 -10.17 5.50 7.48
N ASN A 78 -10.38 5.18 6.21
CA ASN A 78 -11.56 5.63 5.47
C ASN A 78 -12.83 5.03 6.08
N ALA A 79 -12.86 3.72 6.35
CA ALA A 79 -13.95 3.07 7.05
C ALA A 79 -14.19 3.65 8.46
N ALA A 80 -13.13 3.92 9.23
CA ALA A 80 -13.22 4.53 10.56
C ALA A 80 -13.82 5.94 10.51
N GLN A 81 -13.39 6.78 9.57
CA GLN A 81 -13.94 8.13 9.40
C GLN A 81 -15.40 8.08 8.98
N ILE A 82 -15.77 7.21 8.03
CA ILE A 82 -17.15 7.02 7.58
C ILE A 82 -18.02 6.57 8.76
N ALA A 83 -17.60 5.54 9.50
CA ALA A 83 -18.35 5.03 10.63
C ALA A 83 -18.53 6.11 11.70
N LYS A 84 -17.45 6.78 12.09
CA LYS A 84 -17.52 7.84 13.11
C LYS A 84 -18.40 9.01 12.69
N PHE A 85 -18.28 9.48 11.45
CA PHE A 85 -19.06 10.61 10.95
C PHE A 85 -20.57 10.33 10.93
N ASN A 86 -20.97 9.05 10.89
CA ASN A 86 -22.37 8.61 10.85
C ASN A 86 -22.81 7.91 12.15
N ASP A 87 -22.17 8.22 13.28
CA ASP A 87 -22.49 7.68 14.61
C ASP A 87 -22.54 6.14 14.65
N ARG A 88 -21.64 5.47 13.91
CA ARG A 88 -21.43 4.02 13.92
C ARG A 88 -20.16 3.66 14.71
N PRO A 89 -20.07 2.45 15.28
CA PRO A 89 -18.85 1.96 15.91
C PRO A 89 -17.66 1.99 14.94
N PHE A 90 -16.54 2.58 15.36
CA PHE A 90 -15.38 2.81 14.46
C PHE A 90 -14.04 2.36 15.06
N GLU A 91 -13.99 2.14 16.38
CA GLU A 91 -12.77 1.84 17.12
C GLU A 91 -12.13 0.54 16.67
N SER A 92 -12.93 -0.45 16.27
CA SER A 92 -12.45 -1.73 15.74
C SER A 92 -11.56 -1.55 14.51
N TYR A 93 -11.88 -0.62 13.61
CA TYR A 93 -11.07 -0.32 12.43
C TYR A 93 -9.70 0.25 12.81
N ILE A 94 -9.66 1.18 13.79
CA ILE A 94 -8.41 1.78 14.30
C ILE A 94 -7.55 0.71 14.98
N LEU A 95 -8.14 -0.13 15.83
CA LEU A 95 -7.42 -1.21 16.52
C LEU A 95 -6.88 -2.24 15.52
N LYS A 96 -7.63 -2.54 14.46
CA LYS A 96 -7.18 -3.42 13.36
C LYS A 96 -6.03 -2.77 12.59
N ALA A 97 -6.07 -1.46 12.35
CA ALA A 97 -5.03 -0.72 11.61
C ALA A 97 -3.65 -0.73 12.27
N PHE A 98 -3.57 -0.89 13.61
CA PHE A 98 -2.29 -1.05 14.31
C PHE A 98 -1.51 -2.29 13.84
N LYS A 99 -2.20 -3.34 13.39
CA LYS A 99 -1.59 -4.56 12.84
C LYS A 99 -1.00 -4.37 11.44
N TYR A 100 -1.28 -3.23 10.81
CA TYR A 100 -0.87 -2.90 9.45
C TYR A 100 0.02 -1.65 9.40
N GLY A 101 0.45 -1.14 10.56
CA GLY A 101 1.50 -0.13 10.65
C GLY A 101 1.05 1.22 11.19
N LEU A 102 -0.25 1.44 11.39
CA LEU A 102 -0.77 2.68 11.99
C LEU A 102 -0.12 2.94 13.35
N LYS A 103 0.41 4.14 13.55
CA LYS A 103 0.87 4.63 14.86
C LYS A 103 -0.23 5.48 15.51
N ILE A 104 -0.22 5.51 16.84
CA ILE A 104 -1.15 6.37 17.60
C ILE A 104 -1.03 7.84 17.15
N SER A 105 0.19 8.32 16.88
CA SER A 105 0.45 9.69 16.40
C SER A 105 -0.13 9.98 15.02
N HIS A 106 -0.35 8.97 14.17
CA HIS A 106 -0.94 9.20 12.85
C HIS A 106 -2.39 9.67 12.93
N LEU A 107 -3.12 9.32 14.00
CA LEU A 107 -4.50 9.75 14.22
C LEU A 107 -4.64 11.27 14.38
N GLU A 108 -3.57 11.97 14.73
CA GLU A 108 -3.55 13.44 14.80
C GLU A 108 -3.79 14.09 13.43
N ASN A 109 -3.45 13.39 12.34
CA ASN A 109 -3.63 13.87 10.97
C ASN A 109 -5.07 13.72 10.44
N TYR A 110 -5.99 13.19 11.25
CA TYR A 110 -7.37 12.91 10.86
C TYR A 110 -8.33 13.78 11.69
N PRO A 111 -8.81 14.93 11.15
CA PRO A 111 -9.64 15.86 11.90
C PRO A 111 -10.87 15.21 12.52
N ILE A 112 -11.55 14.33 11.79
CA ILE A 112 -12.72 13.57 12.27
C ILE A 112 -12.37 12.67 13.47
N LEU A 113 -11.14 12.17 13.56
CA LEU A 113 -10.70 11.27 14.63
C LEU A 113 -9.99 12.00 15.79
N LYS A 114 -9.85 13.33 15.73
CA LYS A 114 -8.97 14.11 16.62
C LYS A 114 -9.40 14.10 18.10
N ASP A 115 -10.68 14.21 18.38
CA ASP A 115 -11.29 14.08 19.71
C ASP A 115 -11.08 12.67 20.27
N TYR A 116 -11.22 11.64 19.44
CA TYR A 116 -10.95 10.26 19.84
C TYR A 116 -9.47 10.09 20.19
N PHE A 117 -8.56 10.56 19.34
CA PHE A 117 -7.12 10.57 19.62
C PHE A 117 -6.80 11.27 20.95
N THR A 118 -7.39 12.44 21.19
CA THR A 118 -7.18 13.21 22.43
C THR A 118 -7.59 12.43 23.66
N LYS A 119 -8.69 11.67 23.57
CA LYS A 119 -9.19 10.77 24.62
C LYS A 119 -8.25 9.60 24.87
N VAL A 120 -7.78 8.93 23.81
CA VAL A 120 -7.11 7.62 23.94
C VAL A 120 -5.58 7.67 23.98
N LYS A 121 -4.93 8.80 23.60
CA LYS A 121 -3.46 8.90 23.54
C LYS A 121 -2.75 8.56 24.85
N ASN A 122 -3.43 8.75 25.99
CA ASN A 122 -2.92 8.44 27.32
C ASN A 122 -3.60 7.23 27.96
N ASP A 123 -4.59 6.62 27.29
CA ASP A 123 -5.30 5.46 27.82
C ASP A 123 -4.40 4.22 27.82
N LYS A 124 -4.28 3.58 28.98
CA LYS A 124 -3.40 2.41 29.17
C LYS A 124 -3.89 1.20 28.39
N SER A 125 -5.20 0.97 28.34
CA SER A 125 -5.77 -0.19 27.64
C SER A 125 -5.57 -0.07 26.13
N PHE A 126 -5.73 1.13 25.58
CA PHE A 126 -5.51 1.44 24.18
C PHE A 126 -4.04 1.28 23.79
N LYS A 127 -3.12 1.76 24.63
CA LYS A 127 -1.67 1.53 24.43
C LYS A 127 -1.30 0.05 24.40
N ILE A 128 -1.90 -0.78 25.27
CA ILE A 128 -1.67 -2.23 25.25
C ILE A 128 -2.15 -2.85 23.92
N GLN A 129 -3.31 -2.44 23.39
CA GLN A 129 -3.79 -2.91 22.10
C GLN A 129 -2.88 -2.44 20.95
N TYR A 130 -2.43 -1.19 20.99
CA TYR A 130 -1.44 -0.67 20.05
C TYR A 130 -0.14 -1.48 20.07
N GLU A 131 0.45 -1.70 21.24
CA GLU A 131 1.69 -2.47 21.38
C GLU A 131 1.54 -3.91 20.87
N LYS A 132 0.38 -4.53 21.10
CA LYS A 132 0.07 -5.86 20.56
C LYS A 132 0.00 -5.82 19.03
N GLY A 133 -0.77 -4.90 18.46
CA GLY A 133 -0.91 -4.74 17.01
C GLY A 133 0.44 -4.41 16.35
N ARG A 134 1.22 -3.53 16.97
CA ARG A 134 2.54 -3.14 16.50
C ARG A 134 3.53 -4.31 16.47
N LYS A 135 3.52 -5.18 17.48
CA LYS A 135 4.31 -6.44 17.47
C LYS A 135 3.87 -7.38 16.35
N GLU A 136 2.58 -7.46 16.04
CA GLU A 136 2.07 -8.23 14.90
C GLU A 136 2.54 -7.63 13.57
N TYR A 137 2.47 -6.30 13.43
CA TYR A 137 2.94 -5.58 12.25
C TYR A 137 4.43 -5.83 11.98
N LEU A 138 5.31 -5.61 12.96
CA LEU A 138 6.76 -5.75 12.80
C LEU A 138 7.16 -7.17 12.36
N LYS A 139 6.43 -8.21 12.77
CA LYS A 139 6.69 -9.60 12.37
C LYS A 139 6.45 -9.86 10.88
N LYS A 140 5.62 -9.05 10.23
CA LYS A 140 5.27 -9.20 8.79
C LYS A 140 6.30 -8.53 7.88
N ILE A 141 7.14 -7.64 8.41
CA ILE A 141 8.04 -6.82 7.60
C ILE A 141 9.31 -7.58 7.24
N ASN A 142 9.63 -7.59 5.94
CA ASN A 142 10.92 -8.03 5.43
C ASN A 142 11.94 -6.89 5.57
N PHE A 143 12.61 -6.85 6.72
CA PHE A 143 13.59 -5.80 7.05
C PHE A 143 14.81 -5.79 6.14
N ASP A 144 15.26 -6.94 5.63
CA ASP A 144 16.39 -6.99 4.69
C ASP A 144 15.99 -6.38 3.34
N TYR A 145 14.74 -6.60 2.91
CA TYR A 145 14.22 -5.96 1.71
C TYR A 145 14.02 -4.45 1.91
N LEU A 146 13.50 -4.02 3.06
CA LEU A 146 13.37 -2.60 3.39
C LEU A 146 14.74 -1.89 3.40
N ASP A 147 15.77 -2.49 4.01
CA ASP A 147 17.13 -1.97 4.01
C ASP A 147 17.71 -1.88 2.59
N LEU A 148 17.48 -2.89 1.74
CA LEU A 148 17.85 -2.83 0.33
C LEU A 148 17.20 -1.63 -0.37
N ILE A 149 15.91 -1.40 -0.16
CA ILE A 149 15.19 -0.27 -0.77
C ILE A 149 15.75 1.07 -0.28
N TYR A 150 16.04 1.23 1.01
CA TYR A 150 16.69 2.43 1.53
C TYR A 150 18.07 2.66 0.92
N LYS A 151 18.90 1.62 0.78
CA LYS A 151 20.20 1.71 0.09
C LYS A 151 20.06 2.14 -1.36
N LEU A 152 19.09 1.56 -2.10
CA LEU A 152 18.83 1.92 -3.49
C LEU A 152 18.31 3.35 -3.63
N ALA A 153 17.44 3.80 -2.73
CA ALA A 153 16.92 5.18 -2.71
C ALA A 153 18.04 6.20 -2.44
N ILE A 154 18.92 5.90 -1.48
CA ILE A 154 20.11 6.72 -1.22
C ILE A 154 20.98 6.79 -2.46
N MET A 155 21.31 5.65 -3.09
CA MET A 155 22.10 5.61 -4.32
C MET A 155 21.47 6.42 -5.45
N ASP A 156 20.15 6.30 -5.64
CA ASP A 156 19.38 7.06 -6.62
C ASP A 156 19.54 8.58 -6.40
N GLN A 157 19.33 9.06 -5.17
CA GLN A 157 19.51 10.49 -4.86
C GLN A 157 20.97 10.93 -5.01
N LEU A 158 21.96 10.14 -4.59
CA LEU A 158 23.38 10.50 -4.74
C LEU A 158 23.75 10.73 -6.21
N ASN A 159 23.22 9.88 -7.11
CA ASN A 159 23.49 9.93 -8.54
C ASN A 159 22.87 11.16 -9.21
N LYS A 160 21.76 11.70 -8.70
CA LYS A 160 21.20 12.98 -9.18
C LYS A 160 22.16 14.15 -9.03
N HIS A 161 23.00 14.12 -8.01
CA HIS A 161 23.96 15.19 -7.74
C HIS A 161 25.30 15.02 -8.48
N ASN A 162 25.55 13.85 -9.10
CA ASN A 162 26.81 13.55 -9.81
C ASN A 162 26.61 13.50 -11.33
N LYS A 163 25.94 14.53 -11.88
CA LYS A 163 25.61 14.60 -13.30
C LYS A 163 26.80 15.13 -14.10
N THR A 164 27.71 14.24 -14.50
CA THR A 164 28.68 14.56 -15.56
C THR A 164 27.98 14.67 -16.93
N THR A 165 26.96 13.82 -17.18
CA THR A 165 26.04 13.94 -18.31
C THR A 165 24.65 13.40 -17.95
N GLN A 166 23.60 13.88 -18.63
CA GLN A 166 22.23 13.39 -18.47
C GLN A 166 22.11 11.89 -18.83
N ALA A 167 22.84 11.43 -19.85
CA ALA A 167 22.85 10.02 -20.27
C ALA A 167 23.38 9.09 -19.17
N ARG A 168 24.46 9.47 -18.48
CA ARG A 168 25.02 8.69 -17.37
C ARG A 168 24.02 8.57 -16.21
N TYR A 169 23.30 9.65 -15.89
CA TYR A 169 22.25 9.63 -14.87
C TYR A 169 21.15 8.64 -15.23
N TRP A 170 20.66 8.67 -16.47
CA TRP A 170 19.62 7.73 -16.94
C TRP A 170 20.05 6.26 -16.86
N GLN A 171 21.31 5.95 -17.17
CA GLN A 171 21.85 4.59 -17.00
C GLN A 171 21.82 4.13 -15.54
N GLN A 172 22.12 5.01 -14.59
CA GLN A 172 22.05 4.67 -13.16
C GLN A 172 20.60 4.45 -12.70
N VAL A 173 19.69 5.34 -13.09
CA VAL A 173 18.26 5.20 -12.79
C VAL A 173 17.71 3.87 -13.35
N LYS A 174 18.06 3.53 -14.59
CA LYS A 174 17.69 2.24 -15.20
C LYS A 174 18.26 1.07 -14.39
N LYS A 175 19.56 1.09 -14.06
CA LYS A 175 20.20 0.03 -13.27
C LYS A 175 19.54 -0.18 -11.91
N ILE A 176 19.16 0.90 -11.22
CA ILE A 176 18.48 0.82 -9.92
C ILE A 176 17.07 0.24 -10.09
N THR A 177 16.29 0.74 -11.05
CA THR A 177 14.93 0.23 -11.30
C THR A 177 14.92 -1.24 -11.77
N ASP A 178 15.89 -1.65 -12.61
CA ASP A 178 16.06 -3.04 -13.02
C ASP A 178 16.38 -3.95 -11.82
N ARG A 179 17.19 -3.49 -10.86
CA ARG A 179 17.48 -4.24 -9.63
C ARG A 179 16.25 -4.43 -8.76
N ILE A 180 15.37 -3.43 -8.68
CA ILE A 180 14.07 -3.59 -8.01
C ILE A 180 13.22 -4.59 -8.78
N LYS A 181 13.12 -4.49 -10.11
CA LYS A 181 12.40 -5.48 -10.95
C LYS A 181 12.87 -6.91 -10.69
N ASP A 182 14.18 -7.15 -10.61
CA ASP A 182 14.69 -8.49 -10.34
C ASP A 182 14.29 -8.99 -8.94
N SER A 183 14.23 -8.08 -7.96
CA SER A 183 13.71 -8.39 -6.63
C SER A 183 12.19 -8.67 -6.64
N ILE A 184 11.42 -7.99 -7.50
CA ILE A 184 9.98 -8.25 -7.67
C ILE A 184 9.72 -9.67 -8.15
N LYS A 185 10.54 -10.18 -9.08
CA LYS A 185 10.39 -11.55 -9.60
C LYS A 185 10.55 -12.62 -8.52
N THR A 186 11.34 -12.34 -7.48
CA THR A 186 11.69 -13.32 -6.45
C THR A 186 10.93 -13.12 -5.14
N ILE A 187 10.69 -11.87 -4.74
CA ILE A 187 10.12 -11.51 -3.43
C ILE A 187 8.71 -10.90 -3.57
N GLY A 188 8.44 -10.19 -4.67
CA GLY A 188 7.22 -9.38 -4.87
C GLY A 188 7.51 -7.88 -4.81
N PHE A 189 6.51 -7.04 -5.13
CA PHE A 189 6.66 -5.59 -5.10
C PHE A 189 6.99 -5.08 -3.68
N PRO A 190 8.01 -4.22 -3.49
CA PRO A 190 8.35 -3.64 -2.20
C PRO A 190 7.35 -2.54 -1.82
N GLY A 191 6.10 -2.95 -1.60
CA GLY A 191 5.01 -2.14 -1.11
C GLY A 191 4.75 -2.38 0.37
N ASP A 192 3.69 -1.77 0.87
CA ASP A 192 3.30 -1.76 2.27
C ASP A 192 3.19 -3.16 2.89
N ARG A 193 2.73 -4.16 2.11
CA ARG A 193 2.60 -5.54 2.58
C ARG A 193 3.92 -6.17 2.98
N LEU A 194 4.98 -5.93 2.20
CA LEU A 194 6.27 -6.61 2.36
C LEU A 194 7.27 -5.80 3.19
N ILE A 195 7.29 -4.49 3.00
CA ILE A 195 8.30 -3.61 3.63
C ILE A 195 7.70 -2.56 4.56
N GLY A 196 6.38 -2.53 4.70
CA GLY A 196 5.69 -1.61 5.60
C GLY A 196 5.46 -0.23 5.01
N ILE A 197 4.69 0.58 5.73
CA ILE A 197 4.54 2.01 5.44
C ILE A 197 5.78 2.79 5.92
N SER A 198 6.00 3.99 5.38
CA SER A 198 7.07 4.87 5.81
C SER A 198 7.04 5.11 7.32
N ASP A 199 8.17 4.82 7.96
CA ASP A 199 8.28 4.77 9.42
C ASP A 199 9.73 5.08 9.83
N SER A 200 9.91 6.14 10.63
CA SER A 200 11.20 6.64 11.10
C SER A 200 11.78 5.87 12.29
N THR A 201 11.01 4.99 12.91
CA THR A 201 11.39 4.23 14.12
C THR A 201 11.41 2.72 13.92
N ILE A 202 11.09 2.25 12.72
CA ILE A 202 10.86 0.82 12.46
C ILE A 202 12.09 -0.05 12.71
N PHE A 203 13.31 0.40 12.35
CA PHE A 203 14.51 -0.38 12.66
C PHE A 203 14.95 -0.20 14.12
N LYS A 204 14.76 0.97 14.71
CA LYS A 204 14.97 1.19 16.15
C LYS A 204 14.15 0.20 16.99
N GLU A 205 12.90 -0.06 16.62
CA GLU A 205 12.00 -0.97 17.33
C GLU A 205 12.45 -2.45 17.30
N ILE A 206 13.28 -2.83 16.32
CA ILE A 206 13.90 -4.16 16.26
C ILE A 206 15.38 -4.16 16.69
N GLY A 207 15.85 -3.09 17.35
CA GLY A 207 17.22 -3.00 17.87
C GLY A 207 18.29 -2.80 16.80
N LYS A 208 17.93 -2.34 15.59
CA LYS A 208 18.87 -2.08 14.48
C LYS A 208 18.81 -0.63 13.95
N PRO A 209 18.81 0.41 14.79
CA PRO A 209 18.60 1.79 14.35
C PRO A 209 19.57 2.28 13.27
N HIS A 210 20.78 1.72 13.18
CA HIS A 210 21.77 2.05 12.14
C HIS A 210 21.30 1.72 10.70
N LEU A 211 20.25 0.89 10.55
CA LEU A 211 19.61 0.57 9.28
C LEU A 211 18.45 1.52 8.93
N ASP A 212 18.00 2.39 9.83
CA ASP A 212 17.00 3.39 9.48
C ASP A 212 17.55 4.34 8.40
N LEU A 213 16.68 4.76 7.47
CA LEU A 213 17.05 5.62 6.35
C LEU A 213 17.82 6.87 6.80
N TYR A 214 17.33 7.52 7.85
CA TYR A 214 17.94 8.73 8.41
C TYR A 214 19.38 8.48 8.89
N GLU A 215 19.64 7.35 9.55
CA GLU A 215 20.98 6.99 9.98
C GLU A 215 21.88 6.64 8.78
N GLN A 216 21.37 5.86 7.83
CA GLN A 216 22.15 5.47 6.64
C GLN A 216 22.55 6.67 5.78
N ARG A 217 21.70 7.69 5.66
CA ARG A 217 21.95 8.84 4.79
C ARG A 217 22.84 9.91 5.43
N LYS A 218 23.04 9.92 6.76
CA LYS A 218 23.90 10.90 7.47
C LYS A 218 25.33 10.97 6.96
N LYS A 219 25.87 9.87 6.41
CA LYS A 219 27.21 9.85 5.80
C LYS A 219 27.33 10.68 4.51
N TYR A 220 26.24 11.29 4.04
CA TYR A 220 26.17 12.09 2.82
C TYR A 220 25.47 13.42 3.07
N ASP A 221 26.23 14.49 3.30
CA ASP A 221 25.69 15.82 3.65
C ASP A 221 24.66 16.35 2.64
N LYS A 222 24.85 16.03 1.36
CA LYS A 222 23.94 16.45 0.28
C LYS A 222 22.54 15.80 0.32
N LEU A 223 22.33 14.81 1.19
CA LEU A 223 21.05 14.09 1.34
C LEU A 223 20.26 14.52 2.58
N TRP A 224 20.57 15.69 3.18
CA TRP A 224 19.93 16.17 4.41
C TRP A 224 18.38 16.18 4.36
N TYR A 225 17.78 16.31 3.18
CA TYR A 225 16.34 16.33 2.96
C TYR A 225 15.68 14.94 2.98
N MET A 226 16.45 13.85 2.92
CA MET A 226 15.88 12.50 2.98
C MET A 226 15.44 12.17 4.40
N THR A 227 14.14 11.98 4.59
CA THR A 227 13.49 11.63 5.85
C THR A 227 12.35 10.64 5.59
N SER A 228 11.96 9.86 6.60
CA SER A 228 10.73 9.08 6.51
C SER A 228 9.54 10.02 6.67
N ASP A 229 8.73 10.17 5.61
CA ASP A 229 7.47 10.91 5.69
C ASP A 229 6.34 9.92 6.04
N GLU A 230 5.92 9.94 7.30
CA GLU A 230 4.91 9.01 7.80
C GLU A 230 3.47 9.46 7.51
N LYS A 231 3.26 10.67 6.97
CA LYS A 231 1.92 11.24 6.74
C LYS A 231 1.16 10.46 5.67
N TYR A 232 1.88 9.91 4.70
CA TYR A 232 1.27 9.32 3.50
C TYR A 232 0.81 7.87 3.69
N LEU A 233 1.03 7.23 4.84
CA LEU A 233 0.60 5.85 5.12
C LEU A 233 0.91 4.86 3.98
N SER A 234 2.10 4.99 3.42
CA SER A 234 2.59 4.21 2.28
C SER A 234 4.12 4.14 2.32
N THR A 235 4.72 3.18 1.63
CA THR A 235 6.16 3.23 1.36
C THR A 235 6.47 4.28 0.28
N ILE A 236 7.29 5.27 0.61
CA ILE A 236 7.55 6.39 -0.31
C ILE A 236 8.73 6.13 -1.22
N TYR A 237 9.80 5.54 -0.68
CA TYR A 237 11.08 5.50 -1.37
C TYR A 237 11.12 4.51 -2.53
N THR A 238 10.27 3.47 -2.50
CA THR A 238 10.04 2.63 -3.67
C THR A 238 9.52 3.47 -4.84
N PHE A 239 8.51 4.32 -4.61
CA PHE A 239 7.90 5.13 -5.67
C PHE A 239 8.82 6.25 -6.13
N VAL A 240 9.54 6.91 -5.22
CA VAL A 240 10.53 7.93 -5.56
C VAL A 240 11.53 7.42 -6.61
N ILE A 241 12.02 6.18 -6.46
CA ILE A 241 12.94 5.56 -7.43
C ILE A 241 12.27 5.39 -8.81
N TYR A 242 11.04 4.86 -8.84
CA TYR A 242 10.32 4.64 -10.10
C TYR A 242 9.92 5.95 -10.79
N VAL A 243 9.54 6.97 -10.02
CA VAL A 243 9.18 8.31 -10.50
C VAL A 243 10.35 8.97 -11.21
N HIS A 244 11.59 8.76 -10.76
CA HIS A 244 12.75 9.27 -11.51
C HIS A 244 13.03 8.57 -12.83
N ASN A 245 12.35 7.46 -13.13
CA ASN A 245 12.35 6.83 -14.43
C ASN A 245 10.99 7.07 -15.11
N PRO A 246 10.87 8.04 -16.04
CA PRO A 246 9.60 8.43 -16.65
C PRO A 246 8.93 7.30 -17.45
N CYS A 247 9.69 6.28 -17.86
CA CYS A 247 9.17 5.13 -18.59
C CYS A 247 8.90 3.91 -17.69
N SER A 248 9.02 4.04 -16.37
CA SER A 248 8.85 2.91 -15.42
C SER A 248 7.57 2.14 -15.65
N TYR A 249 6.44 2.83 -15.82
CA TYR A 249 5.17 2.17 -16.06
C TYR A 249 5.25 1.19 -17.23
N ASN A 250 5.66 1.64 -18.42
CA ASN A 250 5.65 0.78 -19.60
C ASN A 250 6.67 -0.36 -19.52
N PHE A 251 7.81 -0.14 -18.85
CA PHE A 251 8.81 -1.19 -18.69
C PHE A 251 8.37 -2.31 -17.72
N TYR A 252 7.41 -2.00 -16.84
CA TYR A 252 7.08 -2.85 -15.70
C TYR A 252 5.57 -3.11 -15.55
N GLU A 253 4.72 -2.70 -16.50
CA GLU A 253 3.25 -2.80 -16.42
C GLU A 253 2.77 -4.21 -16.08
N ASP A 254 3.27 -5.23 -16.78
CA ASP A 254 2.91 -6.63 -16.52
C ASP A 254 3.24 -7.08 -15.09
N HIS A 255 4.32 -6.53 -14.52
CA HIS A 255 4.69 -6.83 -13.14
C HIS A 255 3.73 -6.10 -12.20
N PHE A 256 3.42 -4.83 -12.46
CA PHE A 256 2.49 -4.06 -11.65
C PHE A 256 1.09 -4.68 -11.59
N LYS A 257 0.52 -5.10 -12.73
CA LYS A 257 -0.78 -5.81 -12.74
C LYS A 257 -0.74 -7.07 -11.89
N LYS A 258 0.30 -7.90 -12.00
CA LYS A 258 0.45 -9.11 -11.19
C LYS A 258 0.59 -8.81 -9.70
N GLU A 259 1.31 -7.76 -9.35
CA GLU A 259 1.55 -7.38 -7.96
C GLU A 259 0.34 -6.70 -7.31
N ILE A 260 -0.54 -6.07 -8.09
CA ILE A 260 -1.88 -5.63 -7.64
C ILE A 260 -2.72 -6.84 -7.24
N LEU A 261 -2.80 -7.87 -8.08
CA LEU A 261 -3.59 -9.07 -7.80
C LEU A 261 -3.06 -9.86 -6.59
N LYS A 262 -1.79 -9.65 -6.22
CA LYS A 262 -1.19 -10.19 -4.99
C LYS A 262 -1.36 -9.27 -3.78
N GLY A 263 -1.94 -8.08 -3.91
CA GLY A 263 -2.04 -7.09 -2.82
C GLY A 263 -0.69 -6.53 -2.37
N ASN A 264 0.36 -6.66 -3.18
CA ASN A 264 1.70 -6.14 -2.85
C ASN A 264 1.85 -4.65 -3.18
N ILE A 265 0.99 -4.09 -4.03
CA ILE A 265 0.98 -2.68 -4.42
C ILE A 265 -0.47 -2.20 -4.58
N HIS A 266 -0.74 -0.96 -4.16
CA HIS A 266 -2.06 -0.37 -4.35
C HIS A 266 -2.24 0.05 -5.82
N PRO A 267 -3.38 -0.20 -6.48
CA PRO A 267 -3.56 0.13 -7.89
C PRO A 267 -3.36 1.62 -8.21
N ARG A 268 -3.79 2.49 -7.30
CA ARG A 268 -3.60 3.94 -7.44
C ARG A 268 -2.12 4.37 -7.41
N ASP A 269 -1.22 3.60 -6.80
CA ASP A 269 0.21 3.87 -6.89
C ASP A 269 0.76 3.56 -8.29
N VAL A 270 0.30 2.47 -8.90
CA VAL A 270 0.66 2.11 -10.28
C VAL A 270 0.18 3.18 -11.24
N ALA A 271 -1.06 3.64 -11.04
CA ALA A 271 -1.62 4.73 -11.81
C ALA A 271 -0.90 6.07 -11.60
N LEU A 272 -0.38 6.34 -10.40
CA LEU A 272 0.52 7.49 -10.18
C LEU A 272 1.79 7.36 -11.05
N LEU A 273 2.42 6.19 -11.07
CA LEU A 273 3.61 5.95 -11.91
C LEU A 273 3.32 6.10 -13.39
N HIS A 274 2.14 5.65 -13.83
CA HIS A 274 1.64 5.90 -15.18
C HIS A 274 1.53 7.40 -15.46
N ASP A 275 0.76 8.11 -14.64
CA ASP A 275 0.46 9.53 -14.87
C ASP A 275 1.67 10.44 -14.68
N HIS A 276 2.69 9.99 -13.96
CA HIS A 276 3.91 10.75 -13.75
C HIS A 276 4.61 11.13 -15.07
N VAL A 277 4.45 10.34 -16.14
CA VAL A 277 4.98 10.69 -17.47
C VAL A 277 4.47 12.05 -17.97
N TYR A 278 3.27 12.47 -17.58
CA TYR A 278 2.67 13.75 -17.96
C TYR A 278 3.30 14.96 -17.26
N THR A 279 4.13 14.75 -16.24
CA THR A 279 4.93 15.83 -15.63
C THR A 279 6.13 16.23 -16.51
N TYR A 280 6.54 15.36 -17.42
CA TYR A 280 7.69 15.57 -18.29
C TYR A 280 7.33 16.28 -19.61
N ARG A 281 8.38 16.75 -20.31
CA ARG A 281 8.28 17.37 -21.64
C ARG A 281 7.59 16.42 -22.65
N LYS A 282 6.89 16.99 -23.63
CA LYS A 282 6.07 16.25 -24.62
C LYS A 282 6.88 15.21 -25.41
N ASP A 283 8.15 15.47 -25.68
CA ASP A 283 9.09 14.56 -26.36
C ASP A 283 9.33 13.26 -25.57
N LEU A 284 9.52 13.36 -24.24
CA LEU A 284 9.70 12.21 -23.37
C LEU A 284 8.42 11.39 -23.21
N ARG A 285 7.25 12.01 -23.29
CA ARG A 285 5.95 11.31 -23.26
C ARG A 285 5.82 10.33 -24.41
N ASN A 286 6.19 10.76 -25.62
CA ASN A 286 6.07 9.94 -26.83
C ASN A 286 7.09 8.80 -26.83
N GLY A 287 8.30 9.02 -26.29
CA GLY A 287 9.33 7.97 -26.15
C GLY A 287 9.02 6.91 -25.11
N CYS A 288 8.18 7.22 -24.13
CA CYS A 288 7.66 6.27 -23.14
C CYS A 288 6.25 5.77 -23.52
N GLY A 289 5.94 5.55 -24.81
CA GLY A 289 4.72 4.81 -25.21
C GLY A 289 3.37 5.40 -24.80
N ASN A 290 3.28 6.70 -24.53
CA ASN A 290 2.05 7.32 -24.01
C ASN A 290 0.92 7.25 -25.05
N SER A 291 -0.16 6.52 -24.71
CA SER A 291 -1.30 6.20 -25.58
C SER A 291 -2.36 7.29 -25.66
N GLY A 292 -2.13 8.46 -25.05
CA GLY A 292 -3.15 9.50 -24.90
C GLY A 292 -4.25 9.14 -23.91
N LYS A 293 -4.06 8.11 -23.08
CA LYS A 293 -4.92 7.74 -21.95
C LYS A 293 -4.23 8.08 -20.64
N GLY A 294 -4.95 8.54 -19.61
CA GLY A 294 -4.40 8.79 -18.27
C GLY A 294 -5.41 8.49 -17.16
N PHE A 295 -4.94 8.12 -15.97
CA PHE A 295 -5.81 7.81 -14.83
C PHE A 295 -6.36 9.07 -14.14
N ARG A 296 -5.68 10.21 -14.34
CA ARG A 296 -5.93 11.52 -13.70
C ARG A 296 -5.79 11.49 -12.18
N LEU A 297 -4.76 10.80 -11.67
CA LEU A 297 -4.47 10.68 -10.25
C LEU A 297 -3.30 11.54 -9.78
N HIS A 298 -2.38 11.88 -10.67
CA HIS A 298 -1.23 12.71 -10.35
C HIS A 298 -1.61 14.20 -10.39
N GLN A 299 -1.75 14.84 -9.22
CA GLN A 299 -2.18 16.24 -9.08
C GLN A 299 -1.25 17.27 -9.77
N TYR A 300 0.05 16.98 -9.90
CA TYR A 300 1.00 17.89 -10.57
C TYR A 300 1.23 17.59 -12.05
N ALA A 301 0.43 16.73 -12.67
CA ALA A 301 0.67 16.31 -14.05
C ALA A 301 -0.05 17.21 -15.06
N ASN A 302 0.63 17.50 -16.18
CA ASN A 302 0.08 18.34 -17.25
C ASN A 302 -0.63 17.45 -18.29
N TYR A 303 -1.80 16.96 -17.92
CA TYR A 303 -2.64 16.14 -18.78
C TYR A 303 -2.99 16.88 -20.09
N PRO A 304 -3.11 16.17 -21.22
CA PRO A 304 -3.65 16.76 -22.44
C PRO A 304 -5.06 17.31 -22.23
N ASP A 305 -5.36 18.43 -22.89
CA ASP A 305 -6.72 18.95 -22.95
C ASP A 305 -7.66 17.92 -23.61
N GLY A 306 -8.89 17.81 -23.12
CA GLY A 306 -9.90 16.97 -23.74
C GLY A 306 -9.74 15.45 -23.52
N LEU A 307 -8.99 15.01 -22.49
CA LEU A 307 -9.05 13.60 -22.08
C LEU A 307 -10.51 13.18 -21.84
N ASN A 308 -10.96 12.23 -22.66
CA ASN A 308 -12.33 11.72 -22.59
C ASN A 308 -12.54 10.98 -21.26
N LYS A 309 -13.54 11.42 -20.49
CA LYS A 309 -13.85 10.91 -19.15
C LYS A 309 -14.16 9.40 -19.15
N ASP A 310 -14.88 8.92 -20.15
CA ASP A 310 -15.25 7.50 -20.26
C ASP A 310 -14.01 6.63 -20.48
N LYS A 311 -13.06 7.07 -21.32
CA LYS A 311 -11.77 6.40 -21.51
C LYS A 311 -10.89 6.42 -20.26
N VAL A 312 -10.95 7.49 -19.46
CA VAL A 312 -10.27 7.57 -18.16
C VAL A 312 -10.87 6.53 -17.21
N ASN A 313 -12.20 6.44 -17.13
CA ASN A 313 -12.88 5.49 -16.27
C ASN A 313 -12.73 4.04 -16.73
N GLU A 314 -12.68 3.77 -18.04
CA GLU A 314 -12.35 2.47 -18.62
C GLU A 314 -10.96 2.01 -18.14
N LEU A 315 -9.94 2.87 -18.30
CA LEU A 315 -8.58 2.58 -17.85
C LEU A 315 -8.50 2.39 -16.33
N ARG A 316 -9.21 3.21 -15.54
CA ARG A 316 -9.28 3.06 -14.08
C ARG A 316 -9.88 1.72 -13.69
N ASN A 317 -10.95 1.30 -14.37
CA ASN A 317 -11.61 0.02 -14.12
C ASN A 317 -10.71 -1.18 -14.46
N GLU A 318 -9.90 -1.11 -15.53
CA GLU A 318 -8.89 -2.14 -15.86
C GLU A 318 -7.88 -2.40 -14.71
N PHE A 319 -7.71 -1.42 -13.82
CA PHE A 319 -6.82 -1.49 -12.66
C PHE A 319 -7.57 -1.52 -11.33
N PHE A 320 -8.87 -1.79 -11.30
CA PHE A 320 -9.66 -1.82 -10.07
C PHE A 320 -9.59 -0.48 -9.30
N ILE A 321 -9.62 0.63 -10.04
CA ILE A 321 -9.68 1.99 -9.49
C ILE A 321 -11.09 2.53 -9.72
N ILE A 322 -11.68 3.08 -8.66
CA ILE A 322 -13.01 3.70 -8.69
C ILE A 322 -13.14 4.81 -9.75
N PRO A 323 -14.32 5.06 -10.34
CA PRO A 323 -14.51 6.16 -11.29
C PRO A 323 -14.11 7.54 -10.76
N ILE A 324 -13.69 8.45 -11.65
CA ILE A 324 -13.22 9.79 -11.30
C ILE A 324 -14.28 10.64 -10.57
N GLU A 325 -15.55 10.37 -10.82
CA GLU A 325 -16.69 11.02 -10.17
C GLU A 325 -16.68 10.78 -8.66
N VAL A 326 -16.32 9.57 -8.23
CA VAL A 326 -16.26 9.26 -6.80
C VAL A 326 -15.07 9.97 -6.16
N ASP A 327 -13.93 10.07 -6.85
CA ASP A 327 -12.79 10.86 -6.36
C ASP A 327 -13.14 12.34 -6.21
N ILE A 328 -13.85 12.93 -7.18
CA ILE A 328 -14.35 14.31 -7.08
C ILE A 328 -15.25 14.44 -5.85
N LYS A 329 -16.14 13.47 -5.63
CA LYS A 329 -17.03 13.48 -4.48
C LYS A 329 -16.29 13.34 -3.15
N LYS A 330 -15.24 12.52 -3.09
CA LYS A 330 -14.35 12.38 -1.94
C LYS A 330 -13.65 13.71 -1.62
N LEU A 331 -13.14 14.41 -2.63
CA LEU A 331 -12.53 15.74 -2.45
C LEU A 331 -13.53 16.75 -1.87
N GLU A 332 -14.78 16.76 -2.34
CA GLU A 332 -15.83 17.59 -1.75
C GLU A 332 -16.06 17.26 -0.26
N TYR A 333 -15.98 15.97 0.12
CA TYR A 333 -16.11 15.54 1.51
C TYR A 333 -14.92 15.96 2.38
N GLU A 334 -13.69 15.90 1.86
CA GLU A 334 -12.52 16.42 2.57
C GLU A 334 -12.66 17.92 2.86
N GLU A 335 -13.08 18.70 1.87
CA GLU A 335 -13.24 20.15 2.00
C GLU A 335 -14.36 20.51 2.99
N LYS A 336 -15.55 19.93 2.77
CA LYS A 336 -16.78 20.29 3.49
C LYS A 336 -16.85 19.69 4.89
N TYR A 337 -16.46 18.43 5.04
CA TYR A 337 -16.68 17.65 6.27
C TYR A 337 -15.38 17.27 6.99
N LYS A 338 -14.23 17.76 6.50
CA LYS A 338 -12.91 17.56 7.12
C LYS A 338 -12.47 16.09 7.18
N PHE A 339 -12.95 15.29 6.23
CA PHE A 339 -12.34 13.99 5.98
C PHE A 339 -10.89 14.15 5.49
N ASN A 340 -10.12 13.07 5.64
CA ASN A 340 -8.81 12.88 5.02
C ASN A 340 -8.84 11.47 4.38
N LEU A 341 -9.25 11.41 3.11
CA LEU A 341 -9.57 10.20 2.35
C LEU A 341 -8.45 9.80 1.39
N PHE A 342 -7.59 10.75 1.04
CA PHE A 342 -6.47 10.52 0.15
C PHE A 342 -5.15 10.39 0.91
N SER A 343 -4.35 9.39 0.53
CA SER A 343 -3.04 9.11 1.11
C SER A 343 -2.07 8.63 0.02
N GLY A 344 -0.97 8.00 0.36
CA GLY A 344 0.02 7.57 -0.63
C GLY A 344 0.95 8.69 -1.10
N TYR A 345 1.96 8.32 -1.88
CA TYR A 345 2.89 9.30 -2.44
C TYR A 345 2.12 10.33 -3.29
N TYR A 346 2.31 11.63 -3.00
CA TYR A 346 1.53 12.73 -3.59
C TYR A 346 0.00 12.64 -3.41
N ASN A 347 -0.48 12.02 -2.34
CA ASN A 347 -1.92 11.83 -2.04
C ASN A 347 -2.69 11.13 -3.17
N CYS A 348 -2.06 10.18 -3.86
CA CYS A 348 -2.67 9.53 -5.01
C CYS A 348 -3.69 8.42 -4.65
N ARG A 349 -3.62 7.85 -3.45
CA ARG A 349 -4.39 6.68 -3.01
C ARG A 349 -5.70 7.02 -2.32
#